data_AF-G7MNP4-F1
#
_entry.id   AF-G7MNP4-F1
#
_cell.length_a   1.000
_cell.length_b   1.000
_cell.length_c   1.000
_cell.angle_alpha   90.00
_cell.angle_beta   90.00
_cell.angle_gamma   90.00
#
_symmetry.space_group_name_H-M   'P 1'
#
loop_
_entity.id
_entity.type
_entity.pdbx_description
1 polymer ?
#
loop_
_entity_poly.entity_id
_entity_poly.type
_entity_poly.pdbx_seq_one_letter_code
_entity_poly.pdbx_strand_id
1 'polypeptide(L)'
;RCTCYRPNRRETWLFSGFSTGWSCRLHADWTELTNCVPGVLDCRNSATLRTTKKFYYITLLGDPMSRYLSEWRHVQRGATWKTSLHMCDSRTPTPEELPPYYEGTDWSGCTLHEFMDCPYNLANNRQVRMLADLSLVAYYNLSFIPEGKRAQLLLESIKKNLQGMAFLGLTEFQRKTQYLFDQMFNLKFTRPFMQYNSTRTGSVEVDVDTIRRIEELNDLDMQLYVYAKDLSQQPYQYKPQLERREQRLRSREERLLHRAKEALPREDAEEIGLVPNENYMSHIIEKW
;
A
#
# COMPACT_ATOMS: atom_id res chain seq x y z
N ARG A 1 11.51 14.84 -9.19
CA ARG A 1 10.03 14.88 -9.17
C ARG A 1 9.54 14.55 -10.57
N CYS A 2 8.50 13.73 -10.70
CA CYS A 2 7.95 13.27 -11.97
C CYS A 2 6.54 13.82 -12.19
N THR A 3 6.12 13.91 -13.45
CA THR A 3 4.77 14.34 -13.83
C THR A 3 3.90 13.12 -14.14
N CYS A 4 2.93 12.83 -13.28
CA CYS A 4 2.06 11.65 -13.39
C CYS A 4 0.65 12.05 -13.83
N TYR A 5 0.50 12.39 -15.11
CA TYR A 5 -0.77 12.83 -15.69
C TYR A 5 -1.60 11.69 -16.28
N ARG A 6 -2.92 11.87 -16.25
CA ARG A 6 -3.85 11.02 -16.99
C ARG A 6 -3.59 11.15 -18.50
N PRO A 7 -3.82 10.09 -19.30
CA PRO A 7 -3.69 10.17 -20.75
C PRO A 7 -4.51 11.35 -21.30
N ASN A 8 -3.88 12.17 -22.14
CA ASN A 8 -4.49 13.32 -22.81
C ASN A 8 -5.10 14.39 -21.89
N ARG A 9 -4.74 14.45 -20.60
CA ARG A 9 -5.22 15.47 -19.65
C ARG A 9 -4.10 16.00 -18.77
N ARG A 10 -4.16 17.27 -18.38
CA ARG A 10 -3.23 17.87 -17.39
C ARG A 10 -3.66 17.60 -15.94
N GLU A 11 -4.31 16.46 -15.71
CA GLU A 11 -4.83 16.04 -14.41
C GLU A 11 -3.91 14.99 -13.80
N THR A 12 -3.49 15.21 -12.56
CA THR A 12 -2.62 14.28 -11.84
C THR A 12 -3.43 13.07 -11.34
N TRP A 13 -2.94 11.84 -11.56
CA TRP A 13 -3.60 10.63 -11.07
C TRP A 13 -2.94 10.04 -9.80
N LEU A 14 -1.71 10.44 -9.49
CA LEU A 14 -0.95 10.00 -8.32
C LEU A 14 -0.57 11.21 -7.46
N PHE A 15 -0.94 11.20 -6.19
CA PHE A 15 -0.47 12.16 -5.20
C PHE A 15 0.59 11.49 -4.33
N SER A 16 1.84 11.98 -4.39
CA SER A 16 2.97 11.43 -3.63
C SER A 16 4.15 12.40 -3.61
N GLY A 17 5.09 12.18 -2.68
CA GLY A 17 6.33 12.97 -2.62
C GLY A 17 7.11 12.98 -3.95
N PHE A 18 7.02 11.93 -4.77
CA PHE A 18 7.70 11.88 -6.07
C PHE A 18 6.92 12.54 -7.22
N SER A 19 5.60 12.69 -7.11
CA SER A 19 4.73 13.21 -8.17
C SER A 19 4.29 14.65 -7.91
N THR A 20 3.60 14.88 -6.79
CA THR A 20 3.12 16.19 -6.36
C THR A 20 4.12 16.92 -5.47
N GLY A 21 5.19 16.24 -5.04
CA GLY A 21 6.08 16.78 -4.02
C GLY A 21 5.39 16.78 -2.65
N TRP A 22 5.88 17.61 -1.75
CA TRP A 22 5.32 17.77 -0.42
C TRP A 22 4.23 18.86 -0.40
N SER A 23 3.27 18.80 -1.34
CA SER A 23 2.19 19.81 -1.45
C SER A 23 1.34 19.92 -0.18
N CYS A 24 1.17 18.80 0.54
CA CYS A 24 0.54 18.75 1.85
C CYS A 24 1.55 18.61 2.99
N ARG A 25 2.79 19.11 2.80
CA ARG A 25 3.92 19.08 3.75
C ARG A 25 4.73 17.77 3.77
N LEU A 26 5.92 17.87 4.37
CA LEU A 26 6.90 16.79 4.43
C LEU A 26 6.36 15.64 5.29
N HIS A 27 6.30 14.44 4.72
CA HIS A 27 5.77 13.25 5.39
C HIS A 27 4.38 13.47 6.03
N ALA A 28 3.49 14.16 5.30
CA ALA A 28 2.12 14.41 5.73
C ALA A 28 1.43 13.13 6.22
N ASP A 29 0.88 13.18 7.43
CA ASP A 29 0.18 12.05 8.03
C ASP A 29 -1.27 11.91 7.54
N TRP A 30 -2.01 10.93 8.06
CA TRP A 30 -3.42 10.70 7.72
C TRP A 30 -4.29 11.92 7.98
N THR A 31 -4.09 12.59 9.12
CA THR A 31 -4.85 13.78 9.52
C THR A 31 -4.53 14.95 8.58
N GLU A 32 -3.27 15.14 8.23
CA GLU A 32 -2.85 16.20 7.29
C GLU A 32 -3.35 15.92 5.86
N LEU A 33 -3.17 14.70 5.35
CA LEU A 33 -3.51 14.34 3.97
C LEU A 33 -5.02 14.42 3.72
N THR A 34 -5.83 13.88 4.63
CA THR A 34 -7.30 13.86 4.46
C THR A 34 -7.91 15.26 4.48
N ASN A 35 -7.31 16.19 5.22
CA ASN A 35 -7.74 17.59 5.26
C ASN A 35 -7.16 18.45 4.12
N CYS A 36 -5.99 18.11 3.58
CA CYS A 36 -5.29 18.94 2.59
C CYS A 36 -5.51 18.50 1.13
N VAL A 37 -5.43 17.19 0.83
CA VAL A 37 -5.38 16.68 -0.54
C VAL A 37 -6.60 17.07 -1.39
N PRO A 38 -7.85 17.01 -0.88
CA PRO A 38 -9.02 17.45 -1.64
C PRO A 38 -8.89 18.90 -2.12
N GLY A 39 -8.50 19.82 -1.24
CA GLY A 39 -8.29 21.23 -1.58
C GLY A 39 -7.21 21.43 -2.64
N VAL A 40 -6.06 20.75 -2.50
CA VAL A 40 -4.95 20.87 -3.47
C VAL A 40 -5.33 20.36 -4.86
N LEU A 41 -6.10 19.27 -4.94
CA LEU A 41 -6.46 18.66 -6.21
C LEU A 41 -7.73 19.27 -6.82
N ASP A 42 -8.62 19.88 -6.03
CA ASP A 42 -9.83 20.55 -6.50
C ASP A 42 -9.58 21.98 -6.97
N CYS A 43 -8.71 22.76 -6.31
CA CYS A 43 -8.38 24.13 -6.72
C CYS A 43 -7.74 24.23 -8.12
N ARG A 44 -7.28 23.13 -8.71
CA ARG A 44 -6.65 23.12 -10.04
C ARG A 44 -7.63 22.99 -11.21
N ASN A 45 -8.87 22.59 -10.96
CA ASN A 45 -9.89 22.46 -12.02
C ASN A 45 -10.99 23.50 -11.79
N SER A 46 -11.22 24.35 -12.79
CA SER A 46 -12.28 25.38 -12.81
C SER A 46 -13.65 24.81 -12.44
N ALA A 47 -14.50 25.67 -11.88
CA ALA A 47 -15.80 25.43 -11.22
C ALA A 47 -16.89 24.66 -12.00
N THR A 48 -16.56 24.03 -13.11
CA THR A 48 -17.48 23.32 -14.00
C THR A 48 -17.36 21.81 -13.76
N LEU A 49 -18.34 21.26 -13.04
CA LEU A 49 -18.51 19.84 -12.64
C LEU A 49 -17.69 19.41 -11.41
N ARG A 50 -18.22 19.67 -10.21
CA ARG A 50 -17.84 18.97 -8.96
C ARG A 50 -18.27 17.50 -9.02
N THR A 51 -17.71 16.71 -9.93
CA THR A 51 -17.73 15.25 -9.76
C THR A 51 -16.93 14.95 -8.50
N THR A 52 -17.53 14.24 -7.55
CA THR A 52 -16.86 13.82 -6.31
C THR A 52 -15.63 12.98 -6.68
N LYS A 53 -14.43 13.56 -6.52
CA LYS A 53 -13.18 12.83 -6.77
C LYS A 53 -13.05 11.72 -5.73
N LYS A 54 -12.75 10.51 -6.20
CA LYS A 54 -12.45 9.37 -5.34
C LYS A 54 -10.95 9.36 -5.05
N PHE A 55 -10.60 9.37 -3.77
CA PHE A 55 -9.21 9.24 -3.31
C PHE A 55 -8.99 7.82 -2.79
N TYR A 56 -7.97 7.15 -3.33
CA TYR A 56 -7.56 5.82 -2.91
C TYR A 56 -6.27 5.94 -2.12
N TYR A 57 -6.38 5.95 -0.79
CA TYR A 57 -5.23 6.01 0.10
C TYR A 57 -4.53 4.66 0.15
N ILE A 58 -3.21 4.69 0.08
CA ILE A 58 -2.35 3.51 0.15
C ILE A 58 -1.19 3.79 1.10
N THR A 59 -0.70 2.76 1.79
CA THR A 59 0.49 2.90 2.65
C THR A 59 1.33 1.62 2.69
N LEU A 60 2.55 1.78 3.19
CA LEU A 60 3.46 0.67 3.51
C LEU A 60 3.79 0.72 5.01
N LEU A 61 3.67 -0.42 5.68
CA LEU A 61 4.10 -0.60 7.07
C LEU A 61 5.37 -1.44 7.13
N GLY A 62 6.19 -1.15 8.12
CA GLY A 62 7.35 -1.96 8.47
C GLY A 62 7.23 -2.53 9.87
N ASP A 63 7.89 -3.66 10.08
CA ASP A 63 8.12 -4.20 11.41
C ASP A 63 8.63 -3.08 12.34
N PRO A 64 7.97 -2.80 13.49
CA PRO A 64 8.29 -1.66 14.33
C PRO A 64 9.73 -1.65 14.81
N MET A 65 10.30 -2.82 15.13
CA MET A 65 11.69 -2.95 15.56
C MET A 65 12.66 -2.50 14.47
N SER A 66 12.53 -3.10 13.28
CA SER A 66 13.33 -2.74 12.12
C SER A 66 13.12 -1.29 11.70
N ARG A 67 11.88 -0.78 11.77
CA ARG A 67 11.57 0.62 11.42
C ARG A 67 12.20 1.60 12.41
N TYR A 68 12.13 1.33 13.71
CA TYR A 68 12.69 2.19 14.76
C TYR A 68 14.21 2.31 14.63
N LEU A 69 14.90 1.16 14.51
CA LEU A 69 16.36 1.14 14.32
C LEU A 69 16.78 1.82 13.00
N SER A 70 15.97 1.70 11.95
CA SER A 70 16.24 2.35 10.67
C SER A 70 16.10 3.87 10.79
N GLU A 71 15.12 4.34 11.55
CA GLU A 71 14.91 5.77 11.83
C GLU A 71 16.07 6.32 12.65
N TRP A 72 16.47 5.65 13.74
CA TRP A 72 17.65 6.02 14.52
C TRP A 72 18.90 6.15 13.65
N ARG A 73 19.22 5.15 12.80
CA ARG A 73 20.39 5.21 11.91
C ARG A 73 20.30 6.35 10.87
N HIS A 74 19.11 6.80 10.53
CA HIS A 74 18.91 7.93 9.62
C HIS A 74 19.12 9.26 10.37
N VAL A 75 18.57 9.37 11.58
CA VAL A 75 18.72 10.53 12.47
C VAL A 75 20.18 10.72 12.88
N GLN A 76 20.87 9.64 13.24
CA GLN A 76 22.30 9.64 13.55
C GLN A 76 23.17 10.21 12.41
N ARG A 77 22.67 10.19 11.17
CA ARG A 77 23.35 10.75 9.97
C ARG A 77 22.84 12.15 9.58
N GLY A 78 22.03 12.78 10.41
CA GLY A 78 21.55 14.17 10.23
C GLY A 78 20.10 14.31 9.75
N ALA A 79 19.31 13.22 9.67
CA ALA A 79 17.89 13.38 9.37
C ALA A 79 17.13 13.96 10.56
N THR A 80 16.24 14.91 10.30
CA THR A 80 15.43 15.57 11.34
C THR A 80 13.95 15.66 10.98
N TRP A 81 13.63 15.69 9.69
CA TRP A 81 12.28 16.02 9.18
C TRP A 81 11.68 17.30 9.79
N LYS A 82 12.51 18.24 10.26
CA LYS A 82 12.08 19.44 11.01
C LYS A 82 11.17 20.41 10.25
N THR A 83 11.04 20.24 8.93
CA THR A 83 10.12 21.01 8.09
C THR A 83 8.73 20.35 7.97
N SER A 84 8.48 19.24 8.67
CA SER A 84 7.13 18.71 8.89
C SER A 84 6.35 19.68 9.79
N LEU A 85 5.08 19.93 9.46
CA LEU A 85 4.27 20.91 10.18
C LEU A 85 3.44 20.31 11.31
N HIS A 86 3.09 19.02 11.19
CA HIS A 86 2.28 18.34 12.19
C HIS A 86 0.94 19.07 12.40
N MET A 87 0.26 19.46 11.31
CA MET A 87 -0.91 20.34 11.38
C MET A 87 -2.03 19.75 12.26
N CYS A 88 -2.51 20.58 13.19
CA CYS A 88 -3.54 20.30 14.18
C CYS A 88 -4.61 21.38 14.10
N ASP A 89 -5.81 21.06 13.64
CA ASP A 89 -6.91 22.03 13.60
C ASP A 89 -6.52 23.39 12.97
N SER A 90 -5.94 23.34 11.78
CA SER A 90 -5.47 24.52 11.03
C SER A 90 -4.30 25.31 11.65
N ARG A 91 -3.67 24.84 12.73
CA ARG A 91 -2.43 25.39 13.30
C ARG A 91 -1.32 24.35 13.41
N THR A 92 -0.11 24.77 13.74
CA THR A 92 0.99 23.87 14.15
C THR A 92 0.98 23.68 15.66
N PRO A 93 1.52 22.55 16.20
CA PRO A 93 1.66 22.37 17.62
C PRO A 93 2.60 23.42 18.20
N THR A 94 2.35 23.81 19.45
CA THR A 94 3.26 24.70 20.19
C THR A 94 4.48 23.91 20.68
N PRO A 95 5.58 24.59 21.05
CA PRO A 95 6.74 23.91 21.65
C PRO A 95 6.42 23.15 22.94
N GLU A 96 5.36 23.53 23.66
CA GLU A 96 4.88 22.80 24.84
C GLU A 96 4.16 21.50 24.46
N GLU A 97 3.41 21.51 23.35
CA GLU A 97 2.71 20.32 22.84
C GLU A 97 3.66 19.35 22.13
N LEU A 98 4.68 19.88 21.43
CA LEU A 98 5.67 19.11 20.70
C LEU A 98 7.07 19.69 20.91
N PRO A 99 7.73 19.37 22.04
CA PRO A 99 9.06 19.87 22.35
C PRO A 99 10.11 19.42 21.33
N PRO A 100 11.16 20.23 21.09
CA PRO A 100 12.31 19.77 20.33
C PRO A 100 13.01 18.63 21.08
N TYR A 101 13.42 17.60 20.33
CA TYR A 101 14.08 16.42 20.88
C TYR A 101 15.61 16.42 20.66
N TYR A 102 16.16 17.53 20.13
CA TYR A 102 17.60 17.79 20.01
C TYR A 102 17.87 19.29 20.04
N GLU A 103 19.10 19.66 20.40
CA GLU A 103 19.58 21.04 20.35
C GLU A 103 20.35 21.30 19.05
N GLY A 104 20.32 22.54 18.56
CA GLY A 104 21.08 22.95 17.38
C GLY A 104 20.41 22.59 16.04
N THR A 105 21.22 22.17 15.06
CA THR A 105 20.78 22.02 13.65
C THR A 105 20.14 20.68 13.33
N ASP A 106 20.63 19.61 13.94
CA ASP A 106 20.20 18.22 13.80
C ASP A 106 20.64 17.38 15.01
N TRP A 107 20.30 16.09 14.97
CA TRP A 107 20.66 15.12 16.01
C TRP A 107 21.71 14.11 15.51
N SER A 108 22.66 14.59 14.70
CA SER A 108 23.73 13.75 14.17
C SER A 108 24.63 13.19 15.28
N GLY A 109 25.10 11.96 15.09
CA GLY A 109 25.95 11.28 16.06
C GLY A 109 25.22 10.68 17.27
N CYS A 110 23.90 10.89 17.44
CA CYS A 110 23.18 10.36 18.59
C CYS A 110 23.32 8.84 18.75
N THR A 111 23.54 8.41 19.98
CA THR A 111 23.58 7.00 20.35
C THR A 111 22.18 6.41 20.39
N LEU A 112 22.06 5.08 20.31
CA LEU A 112 20.76 4.43 20.44
C LEU A 112 20.15 4.68 21.83
N HIS A 113 20.99 4.76 22.87
CA HIS A 113 20.54 5.06 24.23
C HIS A 113 19.89 6.45 24.32
N GLU A 114 20.57 7.50 23.86
CA GLU A 114 20.01 8.87 23.84
C GLU A 114 18.73 8.95 23.00
N PHE A 115 18.68 8.21 21.89
CA PHE A 115 17.51 8.14 21.04
C PHE A 115 16.30 7.51 21.75
N MET A 116 16.50 6.45 22.53
CA MET A 116 15.46 5.76 23.31
C MET A 116 15.04 6.52 24.57
N ASP A 117 15.96 7.26 25.18
CA ASP A 117 15.73 7.96 26.45
C ASP A 117 14.94 9.26 26.27
N CYS A 118 14.89 9.81 25.05
CA CYS A 118 14.11 11.01 24.76
C CYS A 118 12.59 10.73 24.76
N PRO A 119 11.80 11.31 25.70
CA PRO A 119 10.37 11.06 25.79
C PRO A 119 9.57 11.71 24.65
N TYR A 120 10.11 12.74 24.01
CA TYR A 120 9.47 13.47 22.90
C TYR A 120 9.88 12.94 21.52
N ASN A 121 10.59 11.82 21.46
CA ASN A 121 11.05 11.26 20.20
C ASN A 121 9.88 10.79 19.34
N LEU A 122 9.70 11.45 18.19
CA LEU A 122 8.66 11.14 17.21
C LEU A 122 8.85 9.80 16.51
N ALA A 123 9.97 9.11 16.71
CA ALA A 123 10.10 7.73 16.29
C ALA A 123 9.22 6.77 17.12
N ASN A 124 8.91 7.10 18.37
CA ASN A 124 8.05 6.27 19.23
C ASN A 124 6.63 6.23 18.63
N ASN A 125 6.09 5.02 18.44
CA ASN A 125 4.74 4.77 17.91
C ASN A 125 4.42 5.59 16.64
N ARG A 126 5.41 5.76 15.75
CA ARG A 126 5.29 6.61 14.56
C ARG A 126 4.18 6.14 13.63
N GLN A 127 4.08 4.83 13.36
CA GLN A 127 3.11 4.32 12.39
C GLN A 127 1.68 4.55 12.89
N VAL A 128 1.46 4.32 14.19
CA VAL A 128 0.19 4.62 14.86
C VAL A 128 -0.12 6.11 14.77
N ARG A 129 0.79 6.97 15.23
CA ARG A 129 0.58 8.42 15.19
C ARG A 129 0.28 8.94 13.78
N MET A 130 0.97 8.42 12.77
CA MET A 130 0.83 8.89 11.40
C MET A 130 -0.40 8.35 10.66
N LEU A 131 -1.00 7.26 11.11
CA LEU A 131 -2.16 6.64 10.44
C LEU A 131 -3.46 6.84 11.20
N ALA A 132 -3.39 7.28 12.46
CA ALA A 132 -4.56 7.66 13.23
C ALA A 132 -5.11 9.01 12.78
N ASP A 133 -6.40 9.21 13.02
CA ASP A 133 -6.98 10.54 13.11
C ASP A 133 -6.63 11.14 14.48
N LEU A 134 -5.71 12.10 14.48
CA LEU A 134 -5.20 12.75 15.69
C LEU A 134 -6.21 13.73 16.29
N SER A 135 -7.23 14.16 15.54
CA SER A 135 -8.29 15.03 16.07
C SER A 135 -9.08 14.36 17.20
N LEU A 136 -9.20 13.02 17.16
CA LEU A 136 -9.88 12.21 18.18
C LEU A 136 -9.21 12.27 19.55
N VAL A 137 -7.94 12.67 19.59
CA VAL A 137 -7.14 12.70 20.81
C VAL A 137 -6.56 14.08 21.11
N ALA A 138 -7.21 15.14 20.63
CA ALA A 138 -6.73 16.53 20.78
C ALA A 138 -5.28 16.70 20.29
N TYR A 139 -4.95 16.01 19.20
CA TYR A 139 -3.68 16.10 18.51
C TYR A 139 -2.47 15.82 19.41
N TYR A 140 -1.61 16.82 19.64
CA TYR A 140 -0.40 16.70 20.47
C TYR A 140 -0.59 17.16 21.92
N ASN A 141 -1.79 17.57 22.32
CA ASN A 141 -2.06 17.87 23.72
C ASN A 141 -2.23 16.58 24.53
N LEU A 142 -1.12 16.12 25.13
CA LEU A 142 -1.07 14.88 25.90
C LEU A 142 -1.84 14.97 27.23
N SER A 143 -2.07 16.17 27.76
CA SER A 143 -2.77 16.38 29.04
C SER A 143 -4.30 16.30 28.92
N PHE A 144 -4.85 16.38 27.70
CA PHE A 144 -6.30 16.41 27.49
C PHE A 144 -6.98 15.06 27.73
N ILE A 145 -6.31 13.94 27.41
CA ILE A 145 -6.85 12.59 27.54
C ILE A 145 -5.83 11.70 28.25
N PRO A 146 -6.24 10.92 29.27
CA PRO A 146 -5.36 9.94 29.91
C PRO A 146 -4.72 8.99 28.90
N GLU A 147 -3.44 8.69 29.09
CA GLU A 147 -2.60 7.91 28.16
C GLU A 147 -3.25 6.60 27.70
N GLY A 148 -3.75 5.78 28.62
CA GLY A 148 -4.39 4.51 28.28
C GLY A 148 -5.65 4.68 27.40
N LYS A 149 -6.45 5.73 27.64
CA LYS A 149 -7.62 6.00 26.81
C LYS A 149 -7.22 6.56 25.45
N ARG A 150 -6.20 7.42 25.41
CA ARG A 150 -5.62 7.95 24.18
C ARG A 150 -5.09 6.82 23.28
N ALA A 151 -4.32 5.89 23.84
CA ALA A 151 -3.81 4.71 23.15
C ALA A 151 -4.93 3.88 22.51
N GLN A 152 -6.00 3.60 23.27
CA GLN A 152 -7.17 2.88 22.75
C GLN A 152 -7.81 3.60 21.55
N LEU A 153 -8.06 4.91 21.67
CA LEU A 153 -8.68 5.71 20.61
C LEU A 153 -7.82 5.73 19.34
N LEU A 154 -6.50 5.87 19.48
CA LEU A 154 -5.57 5.83 18.35
C LEU A 154 -5.64 4.47 17.64
N LEU A 155 -5.56 3.36 18.37
CA LEU A 155 -5.61 2.01 17.80
C LEU A 155 -6.95 1.73 17.09
N GLU A 156 -8.07 2.13 17.68
CA GLU A 156 -9.40 2.00 17.07
C GLU A 156 -9.50 2.83 15.78
N SER A 157 -8.99 4.07 15.80
CA SER A 157 -8.95 4.96 14.64
C SER A 157 -8.15 4.35 13.49
N ILE A 158 -6.95 3.84 13.76
CA ILE A 158 -6.09 3.29 12.70
C ILE A 158 -6.68 2.02 12.11
N LYS A 159 -7.26 1.13 12.93
CA LYS A 159 -7.91 -0.08 12.42
C LYS A 159 -9.00 0.28 11.41
N LYS A 160 -9.82 1.28 11.73
CA LYS A 160 -10.84 1.81 10.82
C LYS A 160 -10.23 2.43 9.56
N ASN A 161 -9.17 3.23 9.71
CA ASN A 161 -8.50 3.88 8.57
C ASN A 161 -7.86 2.85 7.63
N LEU A 162 -7.15 1.85 8.16
CA LEU A 162 -6.54 0.76 7.38
C LEU A 162 -7.59 -0.07 6.64
N GLN A 163 -8.74 -0.34 7.25
CA GLN A 163 -9.85 -1.01 6.56
C GLN A 163 -10.45 -0.16 5.43
N GLY A 164 -10.42 1.17 5.56
CA GLY A 164 -10.88 2.10 4.53
C GLY A 164 -9.84 2.42 3.46
N MET A 165 -8.57 2.09 3.67
CA MET A 165 -7.51 2.27 2.68
C MET A 165 -7.69 1.30 1.51
N ALA A 166 -7.33 1.78 0.32
CA ALA A 166 -7.40 0.96 -0.89
C ALA A 166 -6.34 -0.14 -0.91
N PHE A 167 -5.19 0.11 -0.27
CA PHE A 167 -4.09 -0.85 -0.24
C PHE A 167 -3.15 -0.64 0.94
N LEU A 168 -2.72 -1.75 1.54
CA LEU A 168 -1.69 -1.81 2.56
C LEU A 168 -0.63 -2.83 2.13
N GLY A 169 0.62 -2.41 2.08
CA GLY A 169 1.76 -3.29 1.88
C GLY A 169 2.66 -3.39 3.11
N LEU A 170 3.45 -4.44 3.17
CA LEU A 170 4.45 -4.65 4.23
C LEU A 170 5.85 -4.67 3.63
N THR A 171 6.79 -3.99 4.27
CA THR A 171 8.18 -3.88 3.78
C THR A 171 8.92 -5.21 3.77
N GLU A 172 8.54 -6.14 4.65
CA GLU A 172 9.10 -7.49 4.77
C GLU A 172 8.69 -8.42 3.62
N PHE A 173 7.65 -8.06 2.85
CA PHE A 173 7.06 -8.94 1.83
C PHE A 173 6.95 -8.24 0.48
N GLN A 174 8.05 -7.71 -0.06
CA GLN A 174 8.07 -6.90 -1.29
C GLN A 174 7.38 -7.54 -2.50
N ARG A 175 7.67 -8.82 -2.79
CA ARG A 175 7.04 -9.57 -3.89
C ARG A 175 5.53 -9.73 -3.70
N LYS A 176 5.09 -9.99 -2.47
CA LYS A 176 3.68 -10.15 -2.12
C LYS A 176 2.94 -8.81 -2.20
N THR A 177 3.57 -7.76 -1.69
CA THR A 177 3.09 -6.37 -1.81
C THR A 177 2.89 -6.00 -3.27
N GLN A 178 3.86 -6.29 -4.15
CA GLN A 178 3.72 -6.07 -5.59
C GLN A 178 2.51 -6.83 -6.16
N TYR A 179 2.42 -8.14 -5.90
CA TYR A 179 1.34 -8.97 -6.41
C TYR A 179 -0.04 -8.42 -6.01
N LEU A 180 -0.22 -8.09 -4.74
CA LEU A 180 -1.50 -7.57 -4.23
C LEU A 180 -1.83 -6.20 -4.83
N PHE A 181 -0.82 -5.34 -5.02
CA PHE A 181 -1.01 -4.03 -5.64
C PHE A 181 -1.45 -4.15 -7.10
N ASP A 182 -0.75 -5.00 -7.87
CA ASP A 182 -1.06 -5.28 -9.28
C ASP A 182 -2.50 -5.77 -9.43
N GLN A 183 -2.92 -6.69 -8.55
CA GLN A 183 -4.29 -7.22 -8.52
C GLN A 183 -5.35 -6.21 -8.05
N MET A 184 -5.01 -5.32 -7.12
CA MET A 184 -5.98 -4.35 -6.58
C MET A 184 -6.31 -3.24 -7.59
N PHE A 185 -5.29 -2.74 -8.29
CA PHE A 185 -5.45 -1.62 -9.22
C PHE A 185 -5.51 -2.05 -10.68
N ASN A 186 -5.41 -3.36 -10.96
CA ASN A 186 -5.28 -3.91 -12.31
C ASN A 186 -4.13 -3.24 -13.08
N LEU A 187 -2.99 -3.11 -12.40
CA LEU A 187 -1.75 -2.54 -12.92
C LEU A 187 -0.67 -3.62 -12.96
N LYS A 188 0.42 -3.35 -13.67
CA LYS A 188 1.62 -4.21 -13.66
C LYS A 188 2.86 -3.35 -13.58
N PHE A 189 3.71 -3.61 -12.59
CA PHE A 189 5.05 -3.02 -12.57
C PHE A 189 5.91 -3.63 -13.69
N THR A 190 6.71 -2.78 -14.34
CA THR A 190 7.63 -3.19 -15.42
C THR A 190 8.80 -4.02 -14.91
N ARG A 191 9.25 -3.74 -13.69
CA ARG A 191 10.30 -4.48 -13.00
C ARG A 191 9.74 -5.06 -11.71
N PRO A 192 10.07 -6.31 -11.38
CA PRO A 192 9.42 -6.96 -10.27
C PRO A 192 10.20 -6.61 -8.98
N PHE A 193 9.50 -6.43 -7.85
CA PHE A 193 10.08 -5.92 -6.60
C PHE A 193 11.09 -6.89 -5.97
N MET A 194 12.22 -6.38 -5.48
CA MET A 194 13.27 -7.19 -4.87
C MET A 194 13.21 -7.07 -3.34
N GLN A 195 13.36 -8.19 -2.65
CA GLN A 195 13.45 -8.22 -1.20
C GLN A 195 14.92 -8.01 -0.79
N TYR A 196 15.18 -6.96 -0.01
CA TYR A 196 16.51 -6.69 0.55
C TYR A 196 16.43 -6.81 2.07
N ASN A 197 16.81 -7.99 2.59
CA ASN A 197 16.78 -8.26 4.03
C ASN A 197 18.03 -7.74 4.76
N SER A 198 19.14 -7.55 4.03
CA SER A 198 20.34 -6.88 4.53
C SER A 198 20.17 -5.37 4.53
N THR A 199 19.19 -4.88 5.29
CA THR A 199 19.03 -3.46 5.58
C THR A 199 20.12 -3.01 6.56
N ARG A 200 20.38 -1.69 6.64
CA ARG A 200 21.30 -1.11 7.64
C ARG A 200 20.93 -1.43 9.10
N THR A 201 19.74 -1.98 9.32
CA THR A 201 19.26 -2.46 10.62
C THR A 201 19.67 -3.89 10.93
N GLY A 202 19.82 -4.74 9.92
CA GLY A 202 20.31 -6.12 10.11
C GLY A 202 21.77 -6.20 10.58
N SER A 203 22.52 -5.10 10.54
CA SER A 203 23.89 -5.00 11.06
C SER A 203 23.97 -4.40 12.47
N VAL A 204 22.84 -4.09 13.11
CA VAL A 204 22.81 -3.59 14.49
C VAL A 204 22.63 -4.80 15.40
N GLU A 205 23.69 -5.20 16.08
CA GLU A 205 23.56 -6.13 17.20
C GLU A 205 22.95 -5.37 18.38
N VAL A 206 21.76 -5.78 18.79
CA VAL A 206 21.05 -5.27 19.97
C VAL A 206 20.88 -6.41 20.96
N ASP A 207 21.17 -6.13 22.22
CA ASP A 207 20.94 -7.07 23.31
C ASP A 207 19.44 -7.19 23.63
N VAL A 208 19.10 -8.19 24.44
CA VAL A 208 17.71 -8.54 24.77
C VAL A 208 17.00 -7.41 25.53
N ASP A 209 17.70 -6.70 26.41
CA ASP A 209 17.10 -5.62 27.20
C ASP A 209 16.81 -4.41 26.31
N THR A 210 17.72 -4.08 25.39
CA THR A 210 17.50 -3.07 24.35
C THR A 210 16.32 -3.44 23.45
N ILE A 211 16.20 -4.70 23.04
CA ILE A 211 15.05 -5.16 22.22
C ILE A 211 13.74 -4.90 22.97
N ARG A 212 13.64 -5.39 24.20
CA ARG A 212 12.44 -5.22 25.03
C ARG A 212 12.11 -3.74 25.23
N ARG A 213 13.12 -2.90 25.45
CA ARG A 213 12.91 -1.45 25.61
C ARG A 213 12.34 -0.81 24.36
N ILE A 214 12.81 -1.18 23.16
CA ILE A 214 12.27 -0.66 21.89
C ILE A 214 10.83 -1.16 21.68
N GLU A 215 10.54 -2.41 22.02
CA GLU A 215 9.16 -2.95 21.97
C GLU A 215 8.22 -2.16 22.90
N GLU A 216 8.66 -1.85 24.12
CA GLU A 216 7.90 -1.01 25.07
C GLU A 216 7.67 0.40 24.52
N LEU A 217 8.69 1.05 23.94
CA LEU A 217 8.56 2.39 23.34
C LEU A 217 7.65 2.42 22.09
N ASN A 218 7.44 1.26 21.46
CA ASN A 218 6.67 1.10 20.24
C ASN A 218 5.48 0.14 20.42
N ASP A 219 4.93 0.03 21.65
CA ASP A 219 3.92 -0.98 21.96
C ASP A 219 2.69 -0.90 21.05
N LEU A 220 2.26 0.32 20.69
CA LEU A 220 1.09 0.54 19.86
C LEU A 220 1.41 0.17 18.42
N ASP A 221 2.61 0.51 17.95
CA ASP A 221 3.11 0.08 16.64
C ASP A 221 3.22 -1.45 16.57
N MET A 222 3.61 -2.13 17.65
CA MET A 222 3.64 -3.60 17.73
C MET A 222 2.23 -4.20 17.59
N GLN A 223 1.26 -3.67 18.33
CA GLN A 223 -0.14 -4.10 18.24
C GLN A 223 -0.73 -3.83 16.84
N LEU A 224 -0.43 -2.66 16.27
CA LEU A 224 -0.82 -2.30 14.91
C LEU A 224 -0.22 -3.26 13.89
N TYR A 225 1.06 -3.59 14.02
CA TYR A 225 1.76 -4.43 13.05
C TYR A 225 1.20 -5.85 13.01
N VAL A 226 0.87 -6.43 14.17
CA VAL A 226 0.19 -7.74 14.25
C VAL A 226 -1.13 -7.69 13.47
N TYR A 227 -1.97 -6.68 13.75
CA TYR A 227 -3.24 -6.51 13.05
C TYR A 227 -3.07 -6.30 11.53
N ALA A 228 -2.12 -5.46 11.12
CA ALA A 228 -1.82 -5.18 9.73
C ALA A 228 -1.31 -6.43 8.98
N LYS A 229 -0.50 -7.25 9.64
CA LYS A 229 -0.01 -8.52 9.12
C LYS A 229 -1.17 -9.46 8.81
N ASP A 230 -2.09 -9.63 9.73
CA ASP A 230 -3.28 -10.46 9.52
C ASP A 230 -4.15 -9.91 8.37
N LEU A 231 -4.42 -8.61 8.36
CA LEU A 231 -5.20 -7.96 7.31
C LEU A 231 -4.57 -8.12 5.92
N SER A 232 -3.25 -7.96 5.81
CA SER A 232 -2.50 -8.11 4.55
C SER A 232 -2.44 -9.56 4.05
N GLN A 233 -2.63 -10.54 4.95
CA GLN A 233 -2.59 -11.96 4.60
C GLN A 233 -3.92 -12.48 4.07
N GLN A 234 -5.06 -11.93 4.50
CA GLN A 234 -6.40 -12.40 4.09
C GLN A 234 -6.59 -12.49 2.56
N PRO A 235 -6.24 -11.46 1.75
CA PRO A 235 -6.44 -11.54 0.30
C PRO A 235 -5.57 -12.60 -0.36
N TYR A 236 -4.39 -12.90 0.21
CA TYR A 236 -3.49 -13.93 -0.33
C TYR A 236 -4.02 -15.34 -0.11
N GLN A 237 -4.76 -15.58 0.99
CA GLN A 237 -5.38 -16.87 1.26
C GLN A 237 -6.64 -17.08 0.41
N TYR A 238 -7.42 -16.02 0.17
CA TYR A 238 -8.74 -16.12 -0.46
C TYR A 238 -8.75 -15.89 -1.98
N LYS A 239 -8.01 -14.91 -2.53
CA LYS A 239 -8.03 -14.61 -3.97
C LYS A 239 -7.60 -15.79 -4.86
N PRO A 240 -6.52 -16.53 -4.55
CA PRO A 240 -6.16 -17.69 -5.36
C PRO A 240 -7.21 -18.81 -5.33
N GLN A 241 -8.01 -18.91 -4.27
CA GLN A 241 -9.12 -19.87 -4.20
C GLN A 241 -10.29 -19.42 -5.07
N LEU A 242 -10.61 -18.13 -5.06
CA LEU A 242 -11.60 -17.53 -5.96
C LEU A 242 -11.20 -17.69 -7.43
N GLU A 243 -9.96 -17.34 -7.79
CA GLU A 243 -9.46 -17.45 -9.16
C GLU A 243 -9.52 -18.91 -9.65
N ARG A 244 -9.10 -19.87 -8.82
CA ARG A 244 -9.24 -21.30 -9.15
C ARG A 244 -10.70 -21.72 -9.29
N ARG A 245 -11.61 -21.18 -8.48
CA ARG A 245 -13.05 -21.45 -8.58
C ARG A 245 -13.63 -20.86 -9.87
N GLU A 246 -13.28 -19.63 -10.22
CA GLU A 246 -13.68 -19.00 -11.48
C GLU A 246 -13.13 -19.75 -12.69
N GLN A 247 -11.87 -20.16 -12.68
CA GLN A 247 -11.29 -20.99 -13.73
C GLN A 247 -12.05 -22.31 -13.88
N ARG A 248 -12.38 -22.98 -12.76
CA ARG A 248 -13.18 -24.21 -12.78
C ARG A 248 -14.59 -23.97 -13.36
N LEU A 249 -15.21 -22.83 -13.07
CA LEU A 249 -16.52 -22.46 -13.63
C LEU A 249 -16.42 -22.20 -15.13
N ARG A 250 -15.42 -21.42 -15.59
CA ARG A 250 -15.19 -21.17 -17.02
C ARG A 250 -14.92 -22.46 -17.79
N SER A 251 -14.02 -23.32 -17.28
CA SER A 251 -13.76 -24.62 -17.92
C SER A 251 -14.96 -25.58 -17.88
N ARG A 252 -15.92 -25.37 -16.97
CA ARG A 252 -17.19 -26.14 -16.98
C ARG A 252 -18.14 -25.60 -18.03
N GLU A 253 -18.27 -24.28 -18.14
CA GLU A 253 -19.08 -23.62 -19.18
C GLU A 253 -18.56 -23.95 -20.58
N GLU A 254 -17.25 -23.89 -20.81
CA GLU A 254 -16.62 -24.28 -22.08
C GLU A 254 -16.92 -25.74 -22.44
N ARG A 255 -16.89 -26.66 -21.47
CA ARG A 255 -17.26 -28.07 -21.68
C ARG A 255 -18.74 -28.25 -22.01
N LEU A 256 -19.63 -27.47 -21.39
CA LEU A 256 -21.06 -27.49 -21.69
C LEU A 256 -21.34 -26.93 -23.09
N LEU A 257 -20.67 -25.84 -23.46
CA LEU A 257 -20.75 -25.26 -24.81
C LEU A 257 -20.22 -26.22 -25.88
N HIS A 258 -19.13 -26.94 -25.61
CA HIS A 258 -18.62 -27.96 -26.52
C HIS A 258 -19.63 -29.10 -26.72
N ARG A 259 -20.17 -29.65 -25.63
CA ARG A 259 -21.20 -30.70 -25.69
C ARG A 259 -22.47 -30.23 -26.39
N ALA A 260 -22.88 -28.98 -26.16
CA ALA A 260 -24.02 -28.40 -26.87
C ALA A 260 -23.77 -28.33 -28.37
N LYS A 261 -22.58 -27.89 -28.81
CA LYS A 261 -22.17 -27.86 -30.22
C LYS A 261 -22.09 -29.25 -30.87
N GLU A 262 -21.64 -30.26 -30.13
CA GLU A 262 -21.65 -31.66 -30.60
C GLU A 262 -23.05 -32.26 -30.67
N ALA A 263 -24.00 -31.75 -29.88
CA ALA A 263 -25.39 -32.18 -29.87
C ALA A 263 -26.28 -31.42 -30.89
N LEU A 264 -25.76 -30.38 -31.56
CA LEU A 264 -26.45 -29.81 -32.73
C LEU A 264 -26.37 -30.82 -33.88
N PRO A 265 -27.49 -31.13 -34.57
CA PRO A 265 -27.47 -31.98 -35.74
C PRO A 265 -26.51 -31.37 -36.78
N ARG A 266 -25.66 -32.19 -37.39
CA ARG A 266 -25.02 -31.80 -38.65
C ARG A 266 -26.16 -31.60 -39.64
N GLU A 267 -26.45 -30.36 -40.03
CA GLU A 267 -27.27 -30.13 -41.21
C GLU A 267 -26.57 -30.85 -42.37
N ASP A 268 -27.29 -31.81 -42.95
CA ASP A 268 -26.83 -32.64 -44.05
C ASP A 268 -26.31 -31.75 -45.16
N ALA A 269 -25.02 -31.88 -45.47
CA ALA A 269 -24.47 -31.36 -46.71
C ALA A 269 -25.17 -32.09 -47.84
N GLU A 270 -25.97 -31.34 -48.59
CA GLU A 270 -26.78 -31.80 -49.72
C GLU A 270 -26.00 -32.76 -50.62
N GLU A 271 -26.62 -33.92 -50.83
CA GLU A 271 -26.34 -34.88 -51.88
C GLU A 271 -26.56 -34.20 -53.24
N ILE A 272 -25.53 -33.51 -53.76
CA ILE A 272 -25.49 -33.08 -55.16
C ILE A 272 -24.60 -34.06 -55.92
N GLY A 273 -25.26 -35.00 -56.60
CA GLY A 273 -24.91 -35.51 -57.92
C GLY A 273 -23.49 -35.98 -58.15
N LEU A 274 -23.29 -37.29 -58.04
CA LEU A 274 -22.24 -38.02 -58.75
C LEU A 274 -22.34 -37.73 -60.27
N VAL A 275 -21.47 -36.86 -60.78
CA VAL A 275 -21.13 -36.82 -62.20
C VAL A 275 -19.86 -37.66 -62.37
N PRO A 276 -19.88 -38.79 -63.11
CA PRO A 276 -18.68 -39.57 -63.35
C PRO A 276 -17.76 -38.78 -64.29
N ASN A 277 -16.58 -38.39 -63.81
CA ASN A 277 -15.55 -37.83 -64.67
C ASN A 277 -14.77 -39.00 -65.30
N GLU A 278 -14.81 -39.06 -66.62
CA GLU A 278 -14.04 -39.97 -67.47
C GLU A 278 -12.53 -39.79 -67.19
N ASN A 279 -11.94 -40.59 -66.30
CA ASN A 279 -10.48 -40.81 -66.28
C ASN A 279 -10.00 -41.98 -65.40
N TYR A 280 -10.84 -42.99 -65.17
CA TYR A 280 -10.44 -44.19 -64.42
C TYR A 280 -10.72 -45.48 -65.19
N MET A 281 -10.38 -45.50 -66.50
CA MET A 281 -10.41 -46.71 -67.33
C MET A 281 -9.18 -46.83 -68.26
N SER A 282 -8.05 -46.23 -67.91
CA SER A 282 -6.82 -46.28 -68.73
C SER A 282 -5.63 -46.97 -68.06
N HIS A 283 -5.80 -47.64 -66.91
CA HIS A 283 -4.67 -48.29 -66.22
C HIS A 283 -4.86 -49.73 -65.72
N ILE A 284 -5.79 -50.51 -66.27
CA ILE A 284 -5.79 -51.98 -66.06
C ILE A 284 -6.21 -52.71 -67.36
N ILE A 285 -5.51 -52.44 -68.46
CA ILE A 285 -5.28 -53.41 -69.53
C ILE A 285 -3.80 -53.28 -69.89
N GLU A 286 -2.94 -53.91 -69.10
CA GLU A 286 -1.69 -54.46 -69.59
C GLU A 286 -1.09 -55.39 -68.53
N LYS A 287 -0.98 -56.66 -68.93
CA LYS A 287 -0.26 -57.78 -68.32
C LYS A 287 -1.04 -58.70 -67.35
N TRP A 288 -1.51 -59.79 -67.98
CA TRP A 288 -1.48 -61.19 -67.55
C TRP A 288 -2.23 -61.58 -66.28
#